data_AF-A0A2W4R947-F1
#
_entry.id   AF-A0A2W4R947-F1
#
_cell.length_a   1.000
_cell.length_b   1.000
_cell.length_c   1.000
_cell.angle_alpha   90.00
_cell.angle_beta   90.00
_cell.angle_gamma   90.00
#
_symmetry.space_group_name_H-M   'P 1'
#
loop_
_entity.id
_entity.type
_entity.pdbx_description
1 polymer ?
#
loop_
_entity_poly.entity_id
_entity_poly.type
_entity_poly.pdbx_seq_one_letter_code
_entity_poly.pdbx_strand_id
1 'polypeptide(L)'
;MAAVAFSLALAGCSTLRSSCHDPAPYTEAKSIPPLRIPPGLEAPDTRGALRIPELNEPAPPPRKRGDKCLDEPPPYSTPKPVPPQA
;
A
#
# COMPACT_ATOMS: atom_id res chain seq x y z
N MET A 1 -13.41 15.45 -34.31
CA MET A 1 -12.91 15.84 -32.98
C MET A 1 -13.84 15.50 -31.81
N ALA A 2 -15.06 14.96 -32.01
CA ALA A 2 -15.95 14.58 -30.90
C ALA A 2 -15.66 13.18 -30.30
N ALA A 3 -15.05 12.27 -31.08
CA ALA A 3 -14.82 10.88 -30.67
C ALA A 3 -13.74 10.71 -29.59
N VAL A 4 -12.78 11.64 -29.49
CA VAL A 4 -11.68 11.58 -28.50
C VAL A 4 -12.17 12.00 -27.10
N ALA A 5 -13.18 12.86 -27.03
CA ALA A 5 -13.71 13.34 -25.76
C ALA A 5 -14.48 12.24 -24.99
N PHE A 6 -15.10 11.29 -25.71
CA PHE A 6 -15.93 10.24 -25.10
C PHE A 6 -15.09 9.10 -24.50
N SER A 7 -13.91 8.80 -25.06
CA SER A 7 -13.03 7.75 -24.55
C SER A 7 -12.36 8.12 -23.22
N LEU A 8 -12.16 9.42 -22.92
CA LEU A 8 -11.68 9.85 -21.60
C LEU A 8 -12.70 9.59 -20.48
N ALA A 9 -14.01 9.59 -20.78
CA ALA A 9 -15.05 9.34 -19.78
C ALA A 9 -15.08 7.85 -19.33
N LEU A 10 -14.64 6.93 -20.18
CA LEU A 10 -14.54 5.49 -19.85
C LEU A 10 -13.22 5.13 -19.14
N ALA A 11 -12.20 6.00 -19.15
CA ALA A 11 -10.92 5.76 -18.49
C ALA A 11 -11.01 5.75 -16.94
N GLY A 12 -12.20 6.05 -16.38
CA GLY A 12 -12.46 6.02 -14.95
C GLY A 12 -11.49 6.87 -14.13
N CYS A 13 -11.59 6.81 -12.81
CA CYS A 13 -10.68 7.53 -11.91
C CYS A 13 -9.32 6.82 -11.75
N SER A 14 -8.95 5.90 -12.66
CA SER A 14 -7.75 5.06 -12.53
C SER A 14 -6.46 5.86 -12.73
N THR A 15 -6.50 6.90 -13.57
CA THR A 15 -5.36 7.78 -13.88
C THR A 15 -5.12 8.88 -12.84
N LEU A 16 -6.08 9.10 -11.93
CA LEU A 16 -6.01 10.13 -10.88
C LEU A 16 -5.66 9.56 -9.49
N ARG A 17 -5.37 8.25 -9.39
CA ARG A 17 -5.01 7.60 -8.12
C ARG A 17 -3.50 7.67 -7.89
N SER A 18 -3.12 7.97 -6.66
CA SER A 18 -1.76 7.73 -6.16
C SER A 18 -1.42 6.25 -6.27
N SER A 19 -0.22 5.94 -6.75
CA SER A 19 0.28 4.58 -6.83
C SER A 19 0.84 4.14 -5.47
N CYS A 20 0.81 2.84 -5.17
CA CYS A 20 1.55 2.28 -4.04
C CYS A 20 3.08 2.38 -4.22
N HIS A 21 3.55 2.81 -5.40
CA HIS A 21 4.94 3.12 -5.69
C HIS A 21 5.34 4.54 -5.29
N ASP A 22 4.36 5.41 -5.01
CA ASP A 22 4.64 6.78 -4.63
C ASP A 22 5.17 6.81 -3.19
N PRO A 23 6.22 7.59 -2.90
CA PRO A 23 6.77 7.69 -1.55
C PRO A 23 5.69 8.24 -0.60
N ALA A 24 5.32 7.44 0.40
CA ALA A 24 4.35 7.83 1.40
C ALA A 24 5.05 8.45 2.62
N PRO A 25 4.45 9.42 3.32
CA PRO A 25 5.10 10.10 4.45
C PRO A 25 5.58 9.15 5.57
N TYR A 26 4.93 7.99 5.74
CA TYR A 26 5.29 7.01 6.75
C TYR A 26 6.56 6.21 6.41
N THR A 27 7.03 6.18 5.16
CA THR A 27 8.20 5.36 4.77
C THR A 27 9.51 5.93 5.31
N GLU A 28 9.56 7.22 5.59
CA GLU A 28 10.71 7.91 6.18
C GLU A 28 10.61 8.02 7.72
N ALA A 29 9.59 7.42 8.33
CA ALA A 29 9.39 7.47 9.77
C ALA A 29 10.51 6.74 10.52
N LYS A 30 10.99 7.35 11.60
CA LYS A 30 12.03 6.77 12.47
C LYS A 30 11.41 6.25 13.75
N SER A 31 12.00 5.18 14.28
CA SER A 31 11.62 4.66 15.60
C SER A 31 11.93 5.68 16.69
N ILE A 32 10.95 5.93 17.56
CA ILE A 32 11.11 6.81 18.72
C ILE A 32 11.40 5.94 19.95
N PRO A 33 12.50 6.19 20.68
CA PRO A 33 12.82 5.41 21.85
C PRO A 33 11.77 5.60 22.96
N PRO A 34 11.59 4.61 23.85
CA PRO A 34 10.69 4.74 24.99
C PRO A 34 11.04 5.95 25.89
N LEU A 35 10.00 6.56 26.46
CA LEU A 35 10.16 7.69 27.39
C LEU A 35 10.94 7.27 28.64
N ARG A 36 11.76 8.20 29.14
CA ARG A 36 12.51 8.03 30.40
C ARG A 36 11.73 8.70 31.53
N ILE A 37 11.57 7.98 32.64
CA ILE A 37 10.81 8.45 33.80
C ILE A 37 11.80 9.14 34.77
N PRO A 38 11.57 10.41 35.12
CA PRO A 38 12.36 11.11 36.13
C PRO A 38 12.22 10.48 37.53
N PRO A 39 13.19 10.67 38.43
CA PRO A 39 13.10 10.16 39.79
C PRO A 39 11.91 10.78 40.54
N GLY A 40 11.21 9.96 41.31
CA GLY A 40 10.04 10.39 42.11
C GLY A 40 8.72 10.46 41.32
N LEU A 41 8.71 10.03 40.05
CA LEU A 41 7.49 9.92 39.24
C LEU A 41 7.21 8.47 38.89
N GLU A 42 5.92 8.12 38.83
CA GLU A 42 5.46 6.80 38.42
C GLU A 42 5.38 6.66 36.90
N ALA A 43 5.56 5.42 36.43
CA ALA A 43 5.44 5.09 35.02
C ALA A 43 3.99 5.24 34.52
N PRO A 44 3.77 5.63 33.26
CA PRO A 44 2.43 5.56 32.66
C PRO A 44 1.96 4.10 32.54
N ASP A 45 0.67 3.84 32.74
CA ASP A 45 0.07 2.53 32.50
C ASP A 45 0.07 2.21 31.00
N THR A 46 0.81 1.17 30.61
CA THR A 46 0.95 0.73 29.20
C THR A 46 0.22 -0.58 28.90
N ARG A 47 -0.68 -1.05 29.78
CA ARG A 47 -1.40 -2.32 29.58
C ARG A 47 -2.31 -2.31 28.35
N GLY A 48 -2.86 -1.15 27.99
CA GLY A 48 -3.68 -0.96 26.78
C GLY A 48 -2.91 -0.45 25.55
N ALA A 49 -1.57 -0.36 25.62
CA ALA A 49 -0.78 0.20 24.53
C ALA A 49 -0.64 -0.79 23.38
N LEU A 50 -0.63 -0.26 22.14
CA LEU A 50 -0.29 -1.04 20.96
C LEU A 50 1.16 -1.51 21.05
N ARG A 51 1.37 -2.83 21.10
CA ARG A 51 2.71 -3.43 21.08
C ARG A 51 3.11 -3.72 19.65
N ILE A 52 4.10 -2.97 19.15
CA ILE A 52 4.74 -3.25 17.87
C ILE A 52 5.82 -4.32 18.13
N PRO A 53 5.74 -5.50 17.49
CA PRO A 53 6.75 -6.55 17.65
C PRO A 53 8.11 -6.10 17.11
N GLU A 54 9.18 -6.66 17.68
CA GLU A 54 10.52 -6.46 17.12
C GLU A 54 10.62 -7.16 15.76
N LEU A 55 11.22 -6.44 14.80
CA LEU A 55 11.47 -6.98 13.48
C LEU A 55 12.76 -7.80 13.51
N ASN A 56 12.62 -9.13 13.49
CA ASN A 56 13.76 -10.07 13.48
C ASN A 56 14.32 -10.32 12.07
N GLU A 57 13.71 -9.74 11.05
CA GLU A 57 14.05 -9.95 9.65
C GLU A 57 14.51 -8.64 8.99
N PRO A 58 15.30 -8.71 7.92
CA PRO A 58 15.64 -7.53 7.15
C PRO A 58 14.37 -6.84 6.62
N ALA A 59 14.40 -5.50 6.61
CA ALA A 59 13.31 -4.73 6.00
C ALA A 59 13.10 -5.16 4.54
N PRO A 60 11.84 -5.36 4.09
CA PRO A 60 11.55 -5.65 2.70
C PRO A 60 12.10 -4.54 1.78
N PRO A 61 12.56 -4.89 0.57
CA PRO A 61 13.04 -3.89 -0.37
C PRO A 61 11.92 -2.93 -0.79
N PRO A 62 12.25 -1.68 -1.17
CA PRO A 62 11.27 -0.73 -1.68
C PRO A 62 10.52 -1.29 -2.89
N ARG A 63 9.21 -1.02 -2.97
CA ARG A 63 8.38 -1.35 -4.13
C ARG A 63 8.89 -0.59 -5.37
N LYS A 64 8.98 -1.28 -6.49
CA LYS A 64 9.39 -0.72 -7.78
C LYS A 64 8.18 -0.57 -8.70
N ARG A 65 8.28 0.33 -9.69
CA ARG A 65 7.30 0.44 -10.77
C ARG A 65 7.10 -0.94 -11.44
N GLY A 66 5.86 -1.43 -11.42
CA GLY A 66 5.47 -2.73 -11.98
C GLY A 66 5.22 -3.82 -10.94
N ASP A 67 5.58 -3.59 -9.67
CA ASP A 67 5.13 -4.48 -8.60
C ASP A 67 3.61 -4.34 -8.40
N LYS A 68 2.90 -5.45 -8.24
CA LYS A 68 1.45 -5.38 -7.99
C LYS A 68 1.16 -4.72 -6.65
N CYS A 69 0.27 -3.74 -6.64
CA CYS A 69 -0.21 -3.16 -5.39
C CYS A 69 -1.13 -4.16 -4.66
N LEU A 70 -1.18 -4.08 -3.34
CA LEU A 70 -2.06 -4.97 -2.54
C LEU A 70 -3.54 -4.73 -2.86
N ASP A 71 -3.90 -3.47 -3.11
CA ASP A 71 -5.27 -3.07 -3.45
C ASP A 71 -5.58 -3.20 -4.95
N GLU A 72 -4.60 -3.61 -5.76
CA GLU A 72 -4.80 -3.80 -7.19
C GLU A 72 -5.56 -5.10 -7.42
N PRO A 73 -6.71 -5.04 -8.12
CA PRO A 73 -7.46 -6.25 -8.41
C PRO A 73 -6.64 -7.20 -9.29
N PRO A 74 -6.77 -8.52 -9.11
CA PRO A 74 -6.14 -9.48 -10.02
C PRO A 74 -6.69 -9.30 -11.44
N PRO A 75 -5.90 -9.60 -12.48
CA PRO A 75 -6.37 -9.50 -13.86
C PRO A 75 -7.52 -10.49 -14.08
N TYR A 76 -8.60 -10.02 -14.71
CA TYR A 76 -9.67 -10.89 -15.19
C TYR A 76 -9.13 -11.76 -16.33
N SER A 77 -9.13 -13.08 -16.16
CA SER A 77 -8.91 -14.01 -17.26
C SER A 77 -10.27 -14.52 -17.73
N THR A 78 -10.70 -14.11 -18.93
CA THR A 78 -11.78 -14.80 -19.63
C THR A 78 -11.17 -16.00 -20.36
N PRO A 79 -11.70 -17.22 -20.19
CA PRO A 79 -11.30 -18.35 -21.02
C PRO A 79 -11.47 -17.96 -22.49
N LYS A 80 -10.42 -18.14 -23.30
CA LYS A 80 -10.54 -17.95 -24.75
C LYS A 80 -11.63 -18.92 -25.26
N PRO A 81 -12.61 -18.46 -26.04
CA PRO A 81 -13.60 -19.34 -26.63
C PRO A 81 -12.88 -20.43 -27.43
N VAL A 82 -13.18 -21.71 -27.14
CA VAL A 82 -12.68 -22.83 -27.93
C VAL A 82 -13.40 -22.77 -29.27
N PRO A 83 -12.68 -22.71 -30.42
CA PRO A 83 -13.32 -22.72 -31.72
C PRO A 83 -14.12 -24.02 -31.91
N PRO A 84 -15.30 -23.99 -32.57
CA PRO A 84 -16.08 -25.18 -32.83
C PRO A 84 -15.24 -26.21 -33.59
N GLN A 85 -15.17 -27.43 -33.08
CA GLN A 85 -14.62 -28.55 -33.83
C GLN A 85 -15.64 -28.91 -34.91
N ALA A 86 -15.25 -28.73 -36.17
CA ALA A 86 -16.03 -29.09 -37.35
C ALA A 86 -15.98 -30.60 -37.62
#